data_AF-A0A1V8UB96-F1
#
_entry.id   AF-A0A1V8UB96-F1
#
_cell.length_a   1.000
_cell.length_b   1.000
_cell.length_c   1.000
_cell.angle_alpha   90.00
_cell.angle_beta   90.00
_cell.angle_gamma   90.00
#
_symmetry.space_group_name_H-M   'P 1'
#
loop_
_entity.id
_entity.type
_entity.pdbx_description
1 polymer ?
#
loop_
_entity_poly.entity_id
_entity_poly.type
_entity_poly.pdbx_seq_one_letter_code
_entity_poly.pdbx_strand_id
1 'polypeptide(L)'
;MSDLTDIPGGQPVAPPYRPTSQALGQVPEKIPDIPINAVFLLLFILAGAGHMFLLKYNGKHGKKFGISGACFGFSVTRVLATTLRIAWACHPQSIRVAMAAMIFVYAGVVILFISNLFFTQRIIRAQHPHFGWTKPFSVILPILFAVVVLTILALIVAVILGFYSLDEKIHIAVRDIQVYGATFYAIVAFLPIPALAISTAIRAHPKIKHTQTVDKFGQGSLRAKIIIVVISAFFLTLGASYRAGTTWLPPTPLYSGGLPARPVPGPWYFSRGAFYAFNFTIEIGVSLFWLATRIDKRFIIPDGAKGPFSYGGGFVFAGEPGNEKNRNLGNRDSLRHLTGSTASGWGTARNSRVSWGGSRTSLAHSSRVSWGGVSRENVAMALGEDGIQIEPYPAFEERNSSDPVGGDMGIEGVEAEMGWDPKSGKWALRPVSRFTDNYSPVGTRASSRTETA
;
A
#
# COMPACT_ATOMS: atom_id res chain seq x y z
N MET A 1 -30.81 53.46 0.87
CA MET A 1 -31.16 52.44 -0.12
C MET A 1 -30.84 51.08 0.45
N SER A 2 -31.69 50.66 1.38
CA SER A 2 -31.74 49.34 2.00
C SER A 2 -32.74 48.52 1.18
N ASP A 3 -32.34 48.11 -0.02
CA ASP A 3 -33.27 47.56 -1.01
C ASP A 3 -33.24 46.03 -1.05
N LEU A 4 -34.35 45.44 -0.61
CA LEU A 4 -35.04 44.29 -1.23
C LEU A 4 -34.32 42.93 -1.31
N THR A 5 -33.13 42.72 -0.75
CA THR A 5 -32.47 41.40 -0.75
C THR A 5 -32.92 40.43 0.36
N ASP A 6 -33.72 40.90 1.32
CA ASP A 6 -34.17 40.11 2.48
C ASP A 6 -35.61 39.60 2.33
N ILE A 7 -35.94 39.04 1.17
CA ILE A 7 -37.05 38.08 1.11
C ILE A 7 -36.48 36.72 1.57
N PRO A 8 -36.98 36.11 2.66
CA PRO A 8 -36.62 34.75 3.00
C PRO A 8 -36.94 33.83 1.81
N GLY A 9 -35.90 33.33 1.12
CA GLY A 9 -36.05 32.49 -0.07
C GLY A 9 -35.59 33.09 -1.41
N GLY A 10 -35.15 34.37 -1.46
CA GLY A 10 -34.58 34.96 -2.67
C GLY A 10 -33.19 34.42 -3.03
N GLN A 11 -32.96 34.13 -4.31
CA GLN A 11 -31.63 33.81 -4.86
C GLN A 11 -30.79 35.10 -4.99
N PRO A 12 -29.47 35.06 -4.74
CA PRO A 12 -28.62 36.22 -4.97
C PRO A 12 -28.59 36.58 -6.45
N VAL A 13 -28.42 37.88 -6.74
CA VAL A 13 -28.40 38.42 -8.12
C VAL A 13 -27.21 37.91 -8.94
N ALA A 14 -26.13 37.51 -8.27
CA ALA A 14 -24.92 36.97 -8.89
C ALA A 14 -24.48 35.66 -8.23
N PRO A 15 -23.82 34.75 -8.97
CA PRO A 15 -23.32 33.50 -8.44
C PRO A 15 -22.18 33.72 -7.42
N PRO A 16 -21.96 32.78 -6.49
CA PRO A 16 -22.66 31.50 -6.33
C PRO A 16 -24.06 31.66 -5.71
N TYR A 17 -25.00 30.86 -6.20
CA TYR A 17 -26.41 30.81 -5.81
C TYR A 17 -26.64 29.92 -4.58
N ARG A 18 -27.76 30.12 -3.88
CA ARG A 18 -28.12 29.32 -2.72
C ARG A 18 -28.67 27.97 -3.19
N PRO A 19 -28.31 26.84 -2.54
CA PRO A 19 -28.94 25.56 -2.82
C PRO A 19 -30.47 25.67 -2.64
N THR A 20 -31.22 25.02 -3.52
CA THR A 20 -32.69 24.95 -3.44
C THR A 20 -33.17 23.70 -2.70
N SER A 21 -32.31 22.68 -2.61
CA SER A 21 -32.57 21.41 -1.96
C SER A 21 -31.83 21.26 -0.63
N GLN A 22 -32.39 20.45 0.27
CA GLN A 22 -31.75 20.15 1.55
C GLN A 22 -30.50 19.31 1.32
N ALA A 23 -29.43 19.69 2.02
CA ALA A 23 -28.18 18.96 2.02
C ALA A 23 -28.02 18.13 3.30
N LEU A 24 -27.22 17.07 3.20
CA LEU A 24 -26.90 16.19 4.31
C LEU A 24 -26.25 16.97 5.47
N GLY A 25 -26.83 16.87 6.66
CA GLY A 25 -26.36 17.58 7.84
C GLY A 25 -26.77 19.04 7.91
N GLN A 26 -27.69 19.48 7.03
CA GLN A 26 -28.33 20.80 7.02
C GLN A 26 -27.33 21.97 7.00
N VAL A 27 -27.86 23.20 7.08
CA VAL A 27 -27.04 24.38 7.38
C VAL A 27 -26.60 24.27 8.85
N PRO A 28 -25.29 24.34 9.16
CA PRO A 28 -24.79 24.20 10.52
C PRO A 28 -25.17 25.42 11.37
N GLU A 29 -25.48 25.17 12.64
CA GLU A 29 -25.77 26.20 13.64
C GLU A 29 -24.68 26.26 14.70
N LYS A 30 -24.60 27.40 15.42
CA LYS A 30 -23.62 27.56 16.50
C LYS A 30 -23.72 26.45 17.55
N ILE A 31 -24.95 26.08 17.92
CA ILE A 31 -25.24 24.94 18.77
C ILE A 31 -26.25 24.08 18.01
N PRO A 32 -26.00 22.78 17.78
CA PRO A 32 -24.95 21.96 18.38
C PRO A 32 -23.68 21.75 17.53
N ASP A 33 -23.56 22.33 16.33
CA ASP A 33 -22.49 21.94 15.40
C ASP A 33 -21.08 22.35 15.84
N ILE A 34 -20.89 23.53 16.46
CA ILE A 34 -19.55 23.99 16.85
C ILE A 34 -18.91 23.04 17.90
N PRO A 35 -19.58 22.70 19.02
CA PRO A 35 -19.03 21.74 19.99
C PRO A 35 -18.72 20.38 19.36
N ILE A 36 -19.63 19.85 18.53
CA ILE A 36 -19.45 18.54 17.89
C ILE A 36 -18.24 18.56 16.95
N ASN A 37 -18.12 19.58 16.09
CA ASN A 37 -16.98 19.70 15.18
C ASN A 37 -15.67 19.94 15.93
N ALA A 38 -15.67 20.67 17.06
CA ALA A 38 -14.47 20.88 17.86
C ALA A 38 -13.93 19.56 18.44
N VAL A 39 -14.81 18.66 18.90
CA VAL A 39 -14.42 17.32 19.35
C VAL A 39 -13.84 16.51 18.19
N PHE A 40 -14.52 16.46 17.04
CA PHE A 40 -14.00 15.74 15.88
C PHE A 40 -12.67 16.33 15.39
N LEU A 41 -12.55 17.65 15.36
CA LEU A 41 -11.32 18.36 15.00
C LEU A 41 -10.15 17.89 15.87
N LEU A 42 -10.33 17.87 17.19
CA LEU A 42 -9.32 17.35 18.12
C LEU A 42 -8.97 15.89 17.82
N LEU A 43 -9.98 15.03 17.62
CA LEU A 43 -9.76 13.61 17.32
C LEU A 43 -8.98 13.40 16.01
N PHE A 44 -9.28 14.15 14.95
CA PHE A 44 -8.53 14.06 13.70
C PHE A 44 -7.13 14.63 13.80
N ILE A 45 -6.90 15.67 14.60
CA ILE A 45 -5.54 16.17 14.90
C ILE A 45 -4.73 15.07 15.59
N LEU A 46 -5.29 14.43 16.62
CA LEU A 46 -4.61 13.36 17.36
C LEU A 46 -4.36 12.12 16.48
N ALA A 47 -5.35 11.71 15.67
CA ALA A 47 -5.20 10.61 14.72
C ALA A 47 -4.13 10.92 13.66
N GLY A 48 -4.14 12.14 13.11
CA GLY A 48 -3.13 12.62 12.17
C GLY A 48 -1.73 12.63 12.77
N ALA A 49 -1.58 13.13 14.00
CA ALA A 49 -0.33 13.09 14.74
C ALA A 49 0.17 11.65 14.95
N GLY A 50 -0.74 10.73 15.31
CA GLY A 50 -0.42 9.30 15.43
C GLY A 50 0.09 8.67 14.13
N HIS A 51 -0.60 8.92 13.01
CA HIS A 51 -0.17 8.40 11.70
C HIS A 51 1.16 9.00 11.23
N MET A 52 1.36 10.30 11.44
CA MET A 52 2.61 10.99 11.13
C MET A 52 3.77 10.49 12.01
N PHE A 53 3.52 10.28 13.30
CA PHE A 53 4.48 9.71 14.22
C PHE A 53 4.91 8.31 13.75
N LEU A 54 3.97 7.44 13.42
CA LEU A 54 4.28 6.10 12.90
C LEU A 54 5.06 6.15 11.59
N LEU A 55 4.70 7.05 10.66
CA LEU A 55 5.41 7.21 9.40
C LEU A 55 6.88 7.61 9.63
N LYS A 56 7.12 8.62 10.48
CA LYS A 56 8.49 9.07 10.81
C LYS A 56 9.26 8.02 11.60
N TYR A 57 8.63 7.38 12.58
CA TYR A 57 9.24 6.33 13.40
C TYR A 57 9.69 5.15 12.52
N ASN A 58 8.81 4.64 11.66
CA ASN A 58 9.12 3.53 10.78
C ASN A 58 10.16 3.92 9.70
N GLY A 59 10.08 5.15 9.18
CA GLY A 59 11.06 5.68 8.23
C GLY A 59 12.47 5.76 8.82
N LYS A 60 12.62 6.16 10.09
CA LYS A 60 13.90 6.13 10.81
C LYS A 60 14.49 4.72 10.97
N HIS A 61 13.65 3.69 10.94
CA HIS A 61 14.06 2.28 11.01
C HIS A 61 14.09 1.61 9.63
N GLY A 62 14.17 2.39 8.54
CA GLY A 62 14.26 1.87 7.17
C GLY A 62 12.99 1.21 6.62
N LYS A 63 11.85 1.33 7.31
CA LYS A 63 10.56 0.73 6.90
C LYS A 63 9.64 1.78 6.30
N LYS A 64 9.38 1.71 5.00
CA LYS A 64 8.48 2.65 4.30
C LYS A 64 7.05 2.11 4.26
N PHE A 65 6.14 2.76 4.99
CA PHE A 65 4.73 2.40 4.97
C PHE A 65 3.87 3.58 4.49
N GLY A 66 3.73 3.72 3.16
CA GLY A 66 3.05 4.85 2.53
C GLY A 66 1.58 5.04 2.95
N ILE A 67 0.91 3.98 3.41
CA ILE A 67 -0.49 4.06 3.85
C ILE A 67 -0.65 4.87 5.14
N SER A 68 0.36 4.91 6.03
CA SER A 68 0.34 5.86 7.16
C SER A 68 0.37 7.32 6.67
N GLY A 69 1.10 7.61 5.59
CA GLY A 69 1.08 8.93 4.94
C GLY A 69 -0.29 9.27 4.36
N ALA A 70 -0.95 8.30 3.71
CA ALA A 70 -2.32 8.47 3.22
C ALA A 70 -3.30 8.76 4.37
N CYS A 71 -3.21 8.03 5.49
CA CYS A 71 -4.07 8.25 6.66
C CYS A 71 -3.82 9.61 7.34
N PHE A 72 -2.58 10.09 7.32
CA PHE A 72 -2.28 11.48 7.72
C PHE A 72 -2.96 12.49 6.78
N GLY A 73 -2.85 12.32 5.46
CA GLY A 73 -3.54 13.17 4.48
C GLY A 73 -5.06 13.17 4.66
N PHE A 74 -5.65 12.01 4.93
CA PHE A 74 -7.05 11.88 5.32
C PHE A 74 -7.40 12.73 6.55
N SER A 75 -6.55 12.66 7.60
CA SER A 75 -6.76 13.43 8.82
C SER A 75 -6.69 14.94 8.56
N VAL A 76 -5.75 15.39 7.72
CA VAL A 76 -5.67 16.80 7.29
C VAL A 76 -6.94 17.24 6.56
N THR A 77 -7.44 16.44 5.63
CA THR A 77 -8.71 16.71 4.93
C THR A 77 -9.88 16.84 5.91
N ARG A 78 -9.92 16.02 6.96
CA ARG A 78 -10.98 16.08 7.98
C ARG A 78 -10.84 17.27 8.94
N VAL A 79 -9.61 17.68 9.26
CA VAL A 79 -9.34 18.94 9.98
C VAL A 79 -9.85 20.15 9.18
N LEU A 80 -9.59 20.18 7.87
CA LEU A 80 -10.12 21.24 6.99
C LEU A 80 -11.65 21.20 6.92
N ALA A 81 -12.25 20.02 6.75
CA ALA A 81 -13.70 19.86 6.68
C ALA A 81 -14.41 20.35 7.95
N THR A 82 -13.91 19.98 9.13
CA THR A 82 -14.47 20.39 10.43
C THR A 82 -14.28 21.88 10.70
N THR A 83 -13.10 22.43 10.37
CA THR A 83 -12.83 23.87 10.48
C THR A 83 -13.75 24.69 9.58
N LEU A 84 -13.95 24.26 8.33
CA LEU A 84 -14.86 24.92 7.40
C LEU A 84 -16.32 24.80 7.84
N ARG A 85 -16.75 23.67 8.43
CA ARG A 85 -18.09 23.57 9.04
C ARG A 85 -18.28 24.52 10.21
N ILE A 86 -17.28 24.69 11.07
CA ILE A 86 -17.32 25.68 12.17
C ILE A 86 -17.42 27.10 11.60
N ALA A 87 -16.59 27.43 10.60
CA ALA A 87 -16.65 28.73 9.94
C ALA A 87 -18.02 28.99 9.28
N TRP A 88 -18.61 27.96 8.65
CA TRP A 88 -19.95 28.05 8.07
C TRP A 88 -21.02 28.27 9.13
N ALA A 89 -20.92 27.66 10.31
CA ALA A 89 -21.83 27.90 11.43
C ALA A 89 -21.77 29.34 11.95
N CYS A 90 -20.60 29.97 11.91
CA CYS A 90 -20.42 31.38 12.28
C CYS A 90 -20.87 32.34 11.18
N HIS A 91 -20.77 31.93 9.91
CA HIS A 91 -21.11 32.74 8.74
C HIS A 91 -22.05 31.98 7.78
N PRO A 92 -23.31 31.73 8.19
CA PRO A 92 -24.25 30.87 7.43
C PRO A 92 -24.60 31.42 6.05
N GLN A 93 -24.46 32.74 5.85
CA GLN A 93 -24.72 33.42 4.58
C GLN A 93 -23.57 33.27 3.56
N SER A 94 -22.40 32.78 3.98
CA SER A 94 -21.24 32.64 3.10
C SER A 94 -21.33 31.35 2.28
N ILE A 95 -21.86 31.47 1.06
CA ILE A 95 -22.04 30.34 0.13
C ILE A 95 -20.70 29.71 -0.25
N ARG A 96 -19.63 30.51 -0.36
CA ARG A 96 -18.28 30.00 -0.68
C ARG A 96 -17.74 29.09 0.42
N VAL A 97 -17.96 29.43 1.68
CA VAL A 97 -17.55 28.61 2.83
C VAL A 97 -18.38 27.33 2.88
N ALA A 98 -19.69 27.43 2.63
CA ALA A 98 -20.58 26.27 2.53
C ALA A 98 -20.11 25.27 1.45
N MET A 99 -19.83 25.77 0.26
CA MET A 99 -19.35 24.97 -0.87
C MET A 99 -18.00 24.30 -0.55
N ALA A 100 -17.05 25.05 0.02
CA ALA A 100 -15.76 24.49 0.43
C ALA A 100 -15.93 23.38 1.49
N ALA A 101 -16.79 23.60 2.49
CA ALA A 101 -17.09 22.59 3.52
C ALA A 101 -17.64 21.30 2.90
N MET A 102 -18.59 21.40 1.96
CA MET A 102 -19.15 20.25 1.24
C MET A 102 -18.07 19.45 0.51
N ILE A 103 -17.19 20.13 -0.24
CA ILE A 103 -16.13 19.48 -1.01
C ILE A 103 -15.20 18.65 -0.09
N PHE A 104 -14.70 19.24 1.00
CA PHE A 104 -13.80 18.52 1.90
C PHE A 104 -14.51 17.40 2.68
N VAL A 105 -15.80 17.55 3.00
CA VAL A 105 -16.58 16.50 3.66
C VAL A 105 -16.66 15.23 2.81
N TYR A 106 -16.85 15.35 1.49
CA TYR A 106 -16.99 14.20 0.60
C TYR A 106 -15.65 13.69 0.05
N ALA A 107 -14.66 14.56 -0.16
CA ALA A 107 -13.38 14.17 -0.76
C ALA A 107 -12.52 13.26 0.14
N GLY A 108 -12.57 13.45 1.46
CA GLY A 108 -11.65 12.79 2.39
C GLY A 108 -11.78 11.27 2.44
N VAL A 109 -13.01 10.75 2.45
CA VAL A 109 -13.27 9.34 2.76
C VAL A 109 -12.67 8.35 1.75
N VAL A 110 -12.49 8.80 0.52
CA VAL A 110 -11.97 8.00 -0.58
C VAL A 110 -10.58 7.43 -0.29
N ILE A 111 -9.77 8.16 0.49
CA ILE A 111 -8.44 7.72 0.92
C ILE A 111 -8.53 6.43 1.75
N LEU A 112 -9.55 6.29 2.58
CA LEU A 112 -9.78 5.08 3.38
C LEU A 112 -10.21 3.90 2.49
N PHE A 113 -11.07 4.14 1.49
CA PHE A 113 -11.49 3.09 0.55
C PHE A 113 -10.28 2.52 -0.21
N ILE A 114 -9.46 3.40 -0.78
CA ILE A 114 -8.24 3.00 -1.50
C ILE A 114 -7.27 2.26 -0.59
N SER A 115 -7.06 2.75 0.64
CA SER A 115 -6.16 2.09 1.61
C SER A 115 -6.65 0.67 1.93
N ASN A 116 -7.96 0.49 2.13
CA ASN A 116 -8.55 -0.81 2.43
C ASN A 116 -8.46 -1.79 1.24
N LEU A 117 -8.56 -1.27 0.02
CA LEU A 117 -8.33 -2.03 -1.21
C LEU A 117 -6.87 -2.46 -1.38
N PHE A 118 -5.91 -1.60 -1.05
CA PHE A 118 -4.50 -1.99 -1.02
C PHE A 118 -4.26 -3.11 -0.01
N PHE A 119 -4.85 -3.05 1.19
CA PHE A 119 -4.76 -4.17 2.14
C PHE A 119 -5.37 -5.45 1.60
N THR A 120 -6.52 -5.35 0.93
CA THR A 120 -7.19 -6.49 0.26
C THR A 120 -6.28 -7.14 -0.77
N GLN A 121 -5.66 -6.34 -1.64
CA GLN A 121 -4.69 -6.84 -2.63
C GLN A 121 -3.52 -7.57 -2.00
N ARG A 122 -2.98 -7.02 -0.91
CA ARG A 122 -1.87 -7.63 -0.18
C ARG A 122 -2.27 -8.99 0.38
N ILE A 123 -3.47 -9.08 0.96
CA ILE A 123 -3.98 -10.36 1.47
C ILE A 123 -4.20 -11.37 0.33
N ILE A 124 -4.82 -10.97 -0.78
CA ILE A 124 -5.07 -11.89 -1.91
C ILE A 124 -3.76 -12.38 -2.53
N ARG A 125 -2.76 -11.51 -2.68
CA ARG A 125 -1.41 -11.90 -3.13
C ARG A 125 -0.73 -12.87 -2.18
N ALA A 126 -0.95 -12.71 -0.89
CA ALA A 126 -0.45 -13.64 0.13
C ALA A 126 -1.18 -14.99 0.11
N GLN A 127 -2.49 -14.99 -0.14
CA GLN A 127 -3.34 -16.20 -0.18
C GLN A 127 -3.18 -16.99 -1.47
N HIS A 128 -3.01 -16.31 -2.60
CA HIS A 128 -2.88 -16.90 -3.93
C HIS A 128 -1.71 -16.27 -4.69
N PRO A 129 -0.45 -16.62 -4.39
CA PRO A 129 0.71 -16.00 -5.01
C PRO A 129 0.72 -16.08 -6.54
N HIS A 130 0.35 -17.22 -7.12
CA HIS A 130 0.34 -17.35 -8.59
C HIS A 130 -0.72 -16.45 -9.26
N PHE A 131 -1.92 -16.38 -8.69
CA PHE A 131 -3.03 -15.60 -9.25
C PHE A 131 -2.89 -14.09 -8.97
N GLY A 132 -2.54 -13.72 -7.74
CA GLY A 132 -2.47 -12.32 -7.30
C GLY A 132 -1.33 -11.52 -7.95
N TRP A 133 -0.38 -12.19 -8.60
CA TRP A 133 0.71 -11.57 -9.37
C TRP A 133 0.49 -11.58 -10.88
N THR A 134 -0.64 -12.13 -11.35
CA THR A 134 -1.01 -12.02 -12.77
C THR A 134 -1.17 -10.55 -13.19
N LYS A 135 -0.86 -10.26 -14.46
CA LYS A 135 -1.00 -8.92 -15.05
C LYS A 135 -2.41 -8.33 -14.89
N PRO A 136 -3.52 -9.02 -15.22
CA PRO A 136 -4.86 -8.44 -15.08
C PRO A 136 -5.19 -8.04 -13.64
N PHE A 137 -4.87 -8.89 -12.67
CA PHE A 137 -5.10 -8.57 -11.25
C PHE A 137 -4.18 -7.45 -10.74
N SER A 138 -2.97 -7.31 -11.28
CA SER A 138 -2.05 -6.26 -10.87
C SER A 138 -2.40 -4.88 -11.43
N VAL A 139 -3.11 -4.83 -12.54
CA VAL A 139 -3.51 -3.57 -13.22
C VAL A 139 -4.88 -3.06 -12.74
N ILE A 140 -5.76 -3.93 -12.23
CA ILE A 140 -7.11 -3.55 -11.81
C ILE A 140 -7.12 -2.45 -10.75
N LEU A 141 -6.20 -2.49 -9.77
CA LEU A 141 -6.17 -1.50 -8.69
C LEU A 141 -5.63 -0.14 -9.11
N PRO A 142 -4.54 -0.03 -9.88
CA PRO A 142 -4.15 1.22 -10.51
C PRO A 142 -5.26 1.85 -11.37
N ILE A 143 -5.97 1.04 -12.18
CA ILE A 143 -7.12 1.53 -12.96
C ILE A 143 -8.22 2.02 -12.02
N LEU A 144 -8.59 1.24 -11.01
CA LEU A 144 -9.63 1.62 -10.06
C LEU A 144 -9.25 2.91 -9.33
N PHE A 145 -7.99 3.07 -8.94
CA PHE A 145 -7.48 4.30 -8.35
C PHE A 145 -7.62 5.50 -9.31
N ALA A 146 -7.26 5.34 -10.59
CA ALA A 146 -7.41 6.39 -11.59
C ALA A 146 -8.89 6.78 -11.77
N VAL A 147 -9.79 5.81 -11.89
CA VAL A 147 -11.24 6.05 -11.98
C VAL A 147 -11.74 6.78 -10.73
N VAL A 148 -11.34 6.34 -9.54
CA VAL A 148 -11.69 6.98 -8.27
C VAL A 148 -11.27 8.45 -8.22
N VAL A 149 -10.05 8.77 -8.67
CA VAL A 149 -9.56 10.15 -8.75
C VAL A 149 -10.37 10.96 -9.77
N LEU A 150 -10.64 10.42 -10.95
CA LEU A 150 -11.50 11.07 -11.96
C LEU A 150 -12.91 11.34 -11.42
N THR A 151 -13.49 10.40 -10.67
CA THR A 151 -14.78 10.57 -10.01
C THR A 151 -14.73 11.70 -8.98
N ILE A 152 -13.66 11.85 -8.18
CA ILE A 152 -13.54 12.97 -7.24
C ILE A 152 -13.57 14.29 -8.01
N LEU A 153 -12.78 14.39 -9.08
CA LEU A 153 -12.71 15.61 -9.90
C LEU A 153 -14.08 15.95 -10.51
N ALA A 154 -14.78 14.94 -11.05
CA ALA A 154 -16.13 15.11 -11.59
C ALA A 154 -17.13 15.59 -10.52
N LEU A 155 -17.06 15.03 -9.31
CA LEU A 155 -17.92 15.45 -8.19
C LEU A 155 -17.62 16.89 -7.75
N ILE A 156 -16.35 17.30 -7.70
CA ILE A 156 -15.97 18.68 -7.38
C ILE A 156 -16.56 19.65 -8.42
N VAL A 157 -16.39 19.34 -9.71
CA VAL A 157 -16.95 20.15 -10.80
C VAL A 157 -18.47 20.20 -10.69
N ALA A 158 -19.14 19.07 -10.45
CA ALA A 158 -20.59 19.01 -10.29
C ALA A 158 -21.08 19.87 -9.12
N VAL A 159 -20.40 19.84 -7.98
CA VAL A 159 -20.71 20.72 -6.84
C VAL A 159 -20.59 22.18 -7.27
N ILE A 160 -19.46 22.59 -7.87
CA ILE A 160 -19.25 23.99 -8.28
C ILE A 160 -20.32 24.43 -9.29
N LEU A 161 -20.58 23.63 -10.34
CA LEU A 161 -21.62 23.95 -11.34
C LEU A 161 -23.01 24.06 -10.71
N GLY A 162 -23.33 23.21 -9.72
CA GLY A 162 -24.58 23.28 -8.98
C GLY A 162 -24.76 24.58 -8.18
N PHE A 163 -23.67 25.22 -7.74
CA PHE A 163 -23.71 26.53 -7.09
C PHE A 163 -23.63 27.71 -8.07
N TYR A 164 -23.09 27.52 -9.28
CA TYR A 164 -22.87 28.62 -10.24
C TYR A 164 -23.91 28.68 -11.37
N SER A 165 -24.83 27.72 -11.43
CA SER A 165 -25.91 27.65 -12.43
C SER A 165 -27.28 27.77 -11.77
N LEU A 166 -28.23 28.35 -12.52
CA LEU A 166 -29.67 28.30 -12.24
C LEU A 166 -30.42 27.47 -13.29
N ASP A 167 -29.74 26.96 -14.32
CA ASP A 167 -30.34 26.15 -15.37
C ASP A 167 -30.70 24.77 -14.83
N GLU A 168 -31.97 24.40 -14.98
CA GLU A 168 -32.50 23.09 -14.59
C GLU A 168 -31.76 21.93 -15.29
N LYS A 169 -31.37 22.10 -16.56
CA LYS A 169 -30.61 21.07 -17.28
C LYS A 169 -29.26 20.79 -16.63
N ILE A 170 -28.59 21.84 -16.14
CA ILE A 170 -27.32 21.71 -15.43
C ILE A 170 -27.55 21.03 -14.08
N HIS A 171 -28.61 21.38 -13.35
CA HIS A 171 -28.93 20.73 -12.08
C HIS A 171 -29.24 19.23 -12.24
N ILE A 172 -29.92 18.82 -13.31
CA ILE A 172 -30.15 17.41 -13.63
C ILE A 172 -28.82 16.70 -13.90
N ALA A 173 -27.95 17.25 -14.74
CA ALA A 173 -26.64 16.65 -15.03
C ALA A 173 -25.75 16.56 -13.78
N VAL A 174 -25.74 17.60 -12.94
CA VAL A 174 -25.05 17.61 -11.64
C VAL A 174 -25.56 16.49 -10.74
N ARG A 175 -26.88 16.30 -10.71
CA ARG A 175 -27.51 15.25 -9.93
C ARG A 175 -27.10 13.86 -10.42
N ASP A 176 -27.10 13.62 -11.72
CA ASP A 176 -26.67 12.34 -12.30
C ASP A 176 -25.22 12.01 -11.93
N ILE A 177 -24.32 13.00 -12.00
CA ILE A 177 -22.91 12.84 -11.60
C ILE A 177 -22.80 12.52 -10.09
N GLN A 178 -23.58 13.18 -9.24
CA GLN A 178 -23.60 12.90 -7.80
C GLN A 178 -24.10 11.49 -7.48
N VAL A 179 -25.18 11.06 -8.13
CA VAL A 179 -25.75 9.71 -7.98
C VAL A 179 -24.75 8.66 -8.44
N TYR A 180 -24.15 8.85 -9.61
CA TYR A 180 -23.08 7.98 -10.12
C TYR A 180 -21.92 7.90 -9.13
N GLY A 181 -21.36 9.04 -8.71
CA GLY A 181 -20.17 9.07 -7.86
C GLY A 181 -20.41 8.46 -6.47
N ALA A 182 -21.55 8.74 -5.85
CA ALA A 182 -21.92 8.16 -4.56
C ALA A 182 -22.11 6.64 -4.65
N THR A 183 -22.78 6.16 -5.72
CA THR A 183 -23.00 4.73 -5.96
C THR A 183 -21.68 4.01 -6.24
N PHE A 184 -20.84 4.59 -7.09
CA PHE A 184 -19.52 4.06 -7.40
C PHE A 184 -18.66 3.91 -6.14
N TYR A 185 -18.61 4.94 -5.28
CA TYR A 185 -17.89 4.83 -4.02
C TYR A 185 -18.46 3.81 -3.05
N ALA A 186 -19.77 3.61 -3.01
CA ALA A 186 -20.36 2.52 -2.23
C ALA A 186 -19.91 1.14 -2.73
N ILE A 187 -19.86 0.94 -4.06
CA ILE A 187 -19.35 -0.31 -4.66
C ILE A 187 -17.85 -0.50 -4.33
N VAL A 188 -17.04 0.55 -4.46
CA VAL A 188 -15.60 0.52 -4.16
C VAL A 188 -15.35 0.21 -2.68
N ALA A 189 -16.13 0.79 -1.77
CA ALA A 189 -16.04 0.53 -0.33
C ALA A 189 -16.47 -0.90 0.03
N PHE A 190 -17.43 -1.47 -0.72
CA PHE A 190 -17.94 -2.82 -0.51
C PHE A 190 -16.99 -3.89 -1.05
N LEU A 191 -16.28 -3.65 -2.15
CA LEU A 191 -15.43 -4.60 -2.88
C LEU A 191 -14.47 -5.45 -2.01
N PRO A 192 -13.82 -4.92 -0.95
CA PRO A 192 -12.99 -5.73 -0.05
C PRO A 192 -13.69 -6.95 0.56
N ILE A 193 -14.98 -6.84 0.87
CA ILE A 193 -15.76 -7.90 1.53
C ILE A 193 -15.92 -9.13 0.63
N PRO A 194 -16.56 -9.05 -0.55
CA PRO A 194 -16.70 -10.19 -1.44
C PRO A 194 -15.35 -10.69 -1.96
N ALA A 195 -14.38 -9.80 -2.22
CA ALA A 195 -13.05 -10.21 -2.69
C ALA A 195 -12.33 -11.11 -1.67
N LEU A 196 -12.37 -10.75 -0.38
CA LEU A 196 -11.78 -11.57 0.68
C LEU A 196 -12.63 -12.81 0.98
N ALA A 197 -13.96 -12.74 0.91
CA ALA A 197 -14.84 -13.89 1.08
C ALA A 197 -14.57 -14.96 0.01
N ILE A 198 -14.49 -14.57 -1.26
CA ILE A 198 -14.17 -15.46 -2.38
C ILE A 198 -12.76 -16.03 -2.22
N SER A 199 -11.77 -15.19 -1.94
CA SER A 199 -10.38 -15.66 -1.78
C SER A 199 -10.23 -16.64 -0.60
N THR A 200 -10.88 -16.38 0.52
CA THR A 200 -10.87 -17.29 1.68
C THR A 200 -11.63 -18.59 1.40
N ALA A 201 -12.76 -18.54 0.70
CA ALA A 201 -13.52 -19.72 0.29
C ALA A 201 -12.73 -20.62 -0.67
N ILE A 202 -12.08 -20.04 -1.69
CA ILE A 202 -11.22 -20.77 -2.62
C ILE A 202 -10.07 -21.45 -1.85
N ARG A 203 -9.44 -20.73 -0.91
CA ARG A 203 -8.35 -21.29 -0.10
C ARG A 203 -8.82 -22.39 0.85
N ALA A 204 -10.04 -22.31 1.37
CA ALA A 204 -10.61 -23.33 2.25
C ALA A 204 -10.88 -24.65 1.52
N HIS A 205 -10.93 -24.64 0.19
CA HIS A 205 -11.16 -25.83 -0.61
C HIS A 205 -10.07 -26.90 -0.37
N PRO A 206 -10.42 -28.16 -0.02
CA PRO A 206 -9.47 -29.19 0.41
C PRO A 206 -8.31 -29.41 -0.58
N LYS A 207 -8.60 -29.42 -1.89
CA LYS A 207 -7.59 -29.62 -2.94
C LYS A 207 -6.51 -28.52 -3.00
N ILE A 208 -6.88 -27.29 -2.64
CA ILE A 208 -5.99 -26.12 -2.74
C ILE A 208 -5.25 -25.90 -1.41
N LYS A 209 -5.94 -26.17 -0.28
CA LYS A 209 -5.41 -25.99 1.07
C LYS A 209 -4.07 -26.70 1.31
N HIS A 210 -3.92 -27.92 0.79
CA HIS A 210 -2.68 -28.70 0.95
C HIS A 210 -1.60 -28.38 -0.08
N THR A 211 -1.95 -27.68 -1.16
CA THR A 211 -1.07 -27.47 -2.32
C THR A 211 -0.46 -26.07 -2.32
N GLN A 212 -1.15 -25.06 -1.77
CA GLN A 212 -0.69 -23.67 -1.80
C GLN A 212 -0.13 -23.21 -0.46
N THR A 213 1.17 -22.94 -0.44
CA THR A 213 1.84 -22.24 0.65
C THR A 213 1.45 -20.77 0.68
N VAL A 214 1.26 -20.22 1.89
CA VAL A 214 0.92 -18.81 2.08
C VAL A 214 2.18 -17.97 2.10
N ASP A 215 2.20 -16.89 1.32
CA ASP A 215 3.28 -15.90 1.35
C ASP A 215 3.06 -14.96 2.55
N LYS A 216 3.64 -15.32 3.69
CA LYS A 216 3.51 -14.56 4.95
C LYS A 216 4.20 -13.19 4.81
N PHE A 217 3.58 -12.15 5.35
CA PHE A 217 4.12 -10.78 5.28
C PHE A 217 3.76 -9.98 6.51
N GLY A 218 4.65 -9.11 6.98
CA GLY A 218 4.43 -8.32 8.19
C GLY A 218 4.12 -9.17 9.44
N GLN A 219 3.70 -8.50 10.51
CA GLN A 219 3.46 -9.15 11.80
C GLN A 219 2.03 -9.70 11.95
N GLY A 220 1.91 -10.78 12.73
CA GLY A 220 0.64 -11.37 13.12
C GLY A 220 0.00 -12.30 12.08
N SER A 221 -1.04 -13.02 12.50
CA SER A 221 -1.70 -14.03 11.67
C SER A 221 -2.43 -13.42 10.48
N LEU A 222 -2.50 -14.18 9.38
CA LEU A 222 -3.26 -13.79 8.19
C LEU A 222 -4.75 -13.61 8.49
N ARG A 223 -5.31 -14.45 9.38
CA ARG A 223 -6.71 -14.34 9.84
C ARG A 223 -6.98 -12.99 10.49
N ALA A 224 -6.09 -12.52 11.36
CA ALA A 224 -6.24 -11.20 11.99
C ALA A 224 -6.23 -10.08 10.94
N LYS A 225 -5.38 -10.17 9.90
CA LYS A 225 -5.34 -9.19 8.80
C LYS A 225 -6.64 -9.15 8.01
N ILE A 226 -7.22 -10.31 7.72
CA ILE A 226 -8.53 -10.43 7.06
C ILE A 226 -9.62 -9.77 7.91
N ILE A 227 -9.67 -10.09 9.21
CA ILE A 227 -10.66 -9.51 10.14
C ILE A 227 -10.54 -7.98 10.18
N ILE A 228 -9.32 -7.44 10.27
CA ILE A 228 -9.09 -5.98 10.27
C ILE A 228 -9.67 -5.33 9.00
N VAL A 229 -9.39 -5.90 7.82
CA VAL A 229 -9.87 -5.36 6.53
C VAL A 229 -11.38 -5.48 6.40
N VAL A 230 -11.98 -6.61 6.81
CA VAL A 230 -13.43 -6.84 6.74
C VAL A 230 -14.19 -5.93 7.69
N ILE A 231 -13.74 -5.77 8.93
CA ILE A 231 -14.34 -4.82 9.89
C ILE A 231 -14.28 -3.40 9.33
N SER A 232 -13.11 -2.99 8.82
CA SER A 232 -12.94 -1.66 8.23
C SER A 232 -13.84 -1.48 7.00
N ALA A 233 -13.93 -2.49 6.14
CA ALA A 233 -14.76 -2.47 4.94
C ALA A 233 -16.25 -2.36 5.27
N PHE A 234 -16.71 -3.07 6.31
CA PHE A 234 -18.09 -3.00 6.78
C PHE A 234 -18.47 -1.57 7.19
N PHE A 235 -17.68 -0.94 8.05
CA PHE A 235 -17.93 0.43 8.50
C PHE A 235 -17.83 1.44 7.34
N LEU A 236 -16.83 1.31 6.47
CA LEU A 236 -16.67 2.16 5.30
C LEU A 236 -17.83 2.02 4.31
N THR A 237 -18.32 0.80 4.10
CA THR A 237 -19.49 0.51 3.26
C THR A 237 -20.73 1.10 3.89
N LEU A 238 -20.94 0.96 5.19
CA LEU A 238 -22.09 1.54 5.88
C LEU A 238 -22.19 3.06 5.64
N GLY A 239 -21.09 3.79 5.83
CA GLY A 239 -21.06 5.23 5.57
C GLY A 239 -21.21 5.60 4.08
N ALA A 240 -20.64 4.80 3.18
CA ALA A 240 -20.77 5.02 1.73
C ALA A 240 -22.19 4.73 1.23
N SER A 241 -22.79 3.63 1.66
CA SER A 241 -24.18 3.25 1.33
C SER A 241 -25.19 4.23 1.90
N TYR A 242 -24.96 4.79 3.10
CA TYR A 242 -25.78 5.88 3.62
C TYR A 242 -25.78 7.09 2.69
N ARG A 243 -24.58 7.58 2.29
CA ARG A 243 -24.45 8.70 1.34
C ARG A 243 -25.09 8.39 -0.01
N ALA A 244 -24.87 7.19 -0.54
CA ALA A 244 -25.49 6.74 -1.79
C ALA A 244 -27.02 6.74 -1.67
N GLY A 245 -27.57 6.13 -0.62
CA GLY A 245 -29.01 6.07 -0.38
C GLY A 245 -29.65 7.46 -0.28
N THR A 246 -29.04 8.38 0.49
CA THR A 246 -29.54 9.77 0.57
C THR A 246 -29.40 10.54 -0.75
N THR A 247 -28.45 10.14 -1.60
CA THR A 247 -28.27 10.73 -2.93
C THR A 247 -29.20 10.13 -3.97
N TRP A 248 -29.77 8.94 -3.77
CA TRP A 248 -30.79 8.39 -4.66
C TRP A 248 -32.19 8.97 -4.38
N LEU A 249 -32.46 9.35 -3.14
CA LEU A 249 -33.74 9.93 -2.72
C LEU A 249 -34.01 11.27 -3.42
N PRO A 250 -35.24 11.53 -3.91
CA PRO A 250 -35.59 12.78 -4.58
C PRO A 250 -35.14 14.02 -3.79
N PRO A 251 -34.61 15.07 -4.46
CA PRO A 251 -34.21 16.30 -3.78
C PRO A 251 -35.38 16.89 -2.99
N THR A 252 -35.19 17.02 -1.67
CA THR A 252 -36.21 17.65 -0.81
C THR A 252 -36.01 19.16 -0.87
N PRO A 253 -37.06 19.97 -1.12
CA PRO A 253 -36.92 21.42 -1.16
C PRO A 253 -36.65 21.98 0.25
N LEU A 254 -35.89 23.07 0.33
CA LEU A 254 -35.66 23.77 1.60
C LEU A 254 -36.91 24.51 2.10
N TYR A 255 -37.68 25.08 1.18
CA TYR A 255 -38.88 25.85 1.45
C TYR A 255 -40.09 25.26 0.73
N SER A 256 -41.26 25.35 1.34
CA SER A 256 -42.53 24.96 0.73
C SER A 256 -42.87 25.91 -0.42
N GLY A 257 -43.42 25.38 -1.53
CA GLY A 257 -43.81 26.16 -2.71
C GLY A 257 -45.04 27.04 -2.53
N GLY A 258 -45.64 27.09 -1.34
CA GLY A 258 -46.75 27.99 -1.00
C GLY A 258 -46.29 29.33 -0.43
N LEU A 259 -47.12 30.36 -0.56
CA LEU A 259 -46.94 31.65 0.12
C LEU A 259 -47.74 31.64 1.43
N PRO A 260 -47.13 31.89 2.61
CA PRO A 260 -45.71 32.20 2.83
C PRO A 260 -44.80 30.97 2.75
N ALA A 261 -43.60 31.15 2.19
CA ALA A 261 -42.59 30.10 2.09
C ALA A 261 -42.16 29.64 3.50
N ARG A 262 -42.54 28.42 3.88
CA ARG A 262 -42.19 27.83 5.19
C ARG A 262 -41.05 26.83 5.03
N PRO A 263 -40.07 26.78 5.95
CA PRO A 263 -39.06 25.73 5.97
C PRO A 263 -39.71 24.34 6.05
N VAL A 264 -39.31 23.42 5.18
CA VAL A 264 -39.84 22.06 5.18
C VAL A 264 -39.03 21.22 6.19
N PRO A 265 -39.66 20.55 7.17
CA PRO A 265 -38.95 19.67 8.08
C PRO A 265 -38.21 18.58 7.30
N GLY A 266 -36.90 18.53 7.48
CA GLY A 266 -36.07 17.51 6.85
C GLY A 266 -36.32 16.13 7.47
N PRO A 267 -36.35 15.05 6.67
CA PRO A 267 -36.39 13.69 7.19
C PRO A 267 -35.18 13.39 8.09
N TRP A 268 -35.32 12.41 9.00
CA TRP A 268 -34.30 12.11 10.01
C TRP A 268 -32.91 11.80 9.43
N TYR A 269 -32.85 11.26 8.21
CA TYR A 269 -31.60 10.93 7.50
C TYR A 269 -30.91 12.16 6.88
N PHE A 270 -31.52 13.35 6.91
CA PHE A 270 -30.81 14.61 6.63
C PHE A 270 -30.41 15.35 7.91
N SER A 271 -30.78 14.84 9.09
CA SER A 271 -30.44 15.46 10.36
C SER A 271 -28.92 15.59 10.58
N ARG A 272 -28.55 16.59 11.39
CA ARG A 272 -27.16 16.80 11.83
C ARG A 272 -26.59 15.57 12.54
N GLY A 273 -27.37 14.94 13.41
CA GLY A 273 -26.95 13.74 14.14
C GLY A 273 -26.58 12.59 13.21
N ALA A 274 -27.44 12.28 12.24
CA ALA A 274 -27.18 11.23 11.26
C ALA A 274 -25.96 11.58 10.38
N PHE A 275 -25.81 12.84 10.00
CA PHE A 275 -24.63 13.31 9.28
C PHE A 275 -23.31 13.05 10.04
N TYR A 276 -23.20 13.44 11.32
CA TYR A 276 -21.98 13.20 12.11
C TYR A 276 -21.75 11.72 12.42
N ALA A 277 -22.81 10.93 12.62
CA ALA A 277 -22.70 9.50 12.86
C ALA A 277 -22.14 8.76 11.64
N PHE A 278 -22.76 8.91 10.47
CA PHE A 278 -22.40 8.12 9.29
C PHE A 278 -21.21 8.67 8.50
N ASN A 279 -20.83 9.93 8.68
CA ASN A 279 -19.64 10.51 8.04
C ASN A 279 -18.47 10.54 9.03
N PHE A 280 -18.51 11.42 10.03
CA PHE A 280 -17.33 11.66 10.85
C PHE A 280 -17.02 10.52 11.83
N THR A 281 -18.03 9.96 12.50
CA THR A 281 -17.84 8.93 13.54
C THR A 281 -17.32 7.62 12.97
N ILE A 282 -17.91 7.15 11.87
CA ILE A 282 -17.43 5.96 11.15
C ILE A 282 -15.96 6.13 10.73
N GLU A 283 -15.63 7.28 10.15
CA GLU A 283 -14.31 7.45 9.56
C GLU A 283 -13.20 7.69 10.60
N ILE A 284 -13.49 8.44 11.67
CA ILE A 284 -12.55 8.51 12.81
C ILE A 284 -12.40 7.15 13.49
N GLY A 285 -13.50 6.40 13.63
CA GLY A 285 -13.49 5.05 14.19
C GLY A 285 -12.56 4.12 13.42
N VAL A 286 -12.66 4.09 12.08
CA VAL A 286 -11.76 3.31 11.22
C VAL A 286 -10.32 3.78 11.32
N SER A 287 -10.08 5.10 11.31
CA SER A 287 -8.71 5.65 11.43
C SER A 287 -8.04 5.29 12.75
N LEU A 288 -8.76 5.43 13.87
CA LEU A 288 -8.29 5.05 15.21
C LEU A 288 -8.13 3.54 15.33
N PHE A 289 -9.03 2.74 14.75
CA PHE A 289 -8.92 1.29 14.71
C PHE A 289 -7.63 0.84 13.98
N TRP A 290 -7.27 1.50 12.87
CA TRP A 290 -6.02 1.24 12.17
C TRP A 290 -4.78 1.61 12.98
N LEU A 291 -4.81 2.74 13.71
CA LEU A 291 -3.74 3.09 14.65
C LEU A 291 -3.60 2.05 15.77
N ALA A 292 -4.70 1.68 16.41
CA ALA A 292 -4.73 0.73 17.53
C ALA A 292 -4.26 -0.66 17.10
N THR A 293 -4.69 -1.13 15.93
CA THR A 293 -4.29 -2.44 15.40
C THR A 293 -2.88 -2.47 14.82
N ARG A 294 -2.18 -1.31 14.78
CA ARG A 294 -0.82 -1.18 14.25
C ARG A 294 -0.70 -1.74 12.83
N ILE A 295 -1.55 -1.24 11.93
CA ILE A 295 -1.54 -1.63 10.52
C ILE A 295 -0.16 -1.45 9.86
N ASP A 296 0.64 -0.51 10.38
CA ASP A 296 2.01 -0.24 9.97
C ASP A 296 2.92 -1.47 10.10
N LYS A 297 2.76 -2.25 11.18
CA LYS A 297 3.52 -3.49 11.43
C LYS A 297 2.89 -4.70 10.74
N ARG A 298 1.56 -4.75 10.68
CA ARG A 298 0.83 -5.92 10.16
C ARG A 298 0.86 -6.03 8.64
N PHE A 299 0.85 -4.89 7.95
CA PHE A 299 0.75 -4.85 6.49
C PHE A 299 2.04 -4.42 5.80
N ILE A 300 3.17 -4.30 6.51
CA ILE A 300 4.46 -4.00 5.89
C ILE A 300 4.86 -5.12 4.91
N ILE A 301 5.38 -4.73 3.74
CA ILE A 301 5.89 -5.61 2.70
C ILE A 301 7.34 -5.18 2.43
N PRO A 302 8.27 -6.12 2.15
CA PRO A 302 9.62 -5.77 1.74
C PRO A 302 9.64 -4.83 0.53
N ASP A 303 10.54 -3.85 0.55
CA ASP A 303 10.72 -2.93 -0.57
C ASP A 303 11.10 -3.69 -1.84
N GLY A 304 10.42 -3.40 -2.95
CA GLY A 304 10.72 -4.02 -4.25
C GLY A 304 10.18 -5.44 -4.45
N ALA A 305 9.27 -5.93 -3.60
CA ALA A 305 8.56 -7.19 -3.81
C ALA A 305 7.95 -7.25 -5.22
N LYS A 306 8.43 -8.20 -6.03
CA LYS A 306 8.00 -8.46 -7.41
C LYS A 306 7.78 -9.96 -7.56
N GLY A 307 6.55 -10.34 -7.90
CA GLY A 307 6.20 -11.71 -8.24
C GLY A 307 5.79 -12.59 -7.05
N PRO A 308 5.33 -13.82 -7.34
CA PRO A 308 4.88 -14.78 -6.33
C PRO A 308 5.94 -15.04 -5.25
N PHE A 309 5.52 -15.20 -4.00
CA PHE A 309 6.39 -15.52 -2.85
C PHE A 309 7.43 -14.44 -2.47
N SER A 310 7.28 -13.22 -2.98
CA SER A 310 8.20 -12.12 -2.69
C SER A 310 7.90 -11.39 -1.37
N TYR A 311 6.77 -11.66 -0.70
CA TYR A 311 6.45 -10.95 0.55
C TYR A 311 7.19 -11.48 1.78
N GLY A 312 7.52 -12.78 1.82
CA GLY A 312 8.26 -13.44 2.92
C GLY A 312 9.73 -13.07 3.03
N GLY A 313 10.24 -12.13 2.21
CA GLY A 313 11.62 -11.64 2.32
C GLY A 313 12.71 -12.52 1.69
N GLY A 314 12.34 -13.61 0.99
CA GLY A 314 13.35 -14.44 0.33
C GLY A 314 12.78 -15.63 -0.40
N PHE A 315 12.49 -15.46 -1.69
CA PHE A 315 12.89 -16.37 -2.77
C PHE A 315 12.66 -15.62 -4.08
N VAL A 316 13.66 -14.88 -4.53
CA VAL A 316 13.74 -14.45 -5.93
C VAL A 316 14.36 -15.64 -6.65
N PHE A 317 13.67 -16.22 -7.63
CA PHE A 317 14.27 -17.26 -8.47
C PHE A 317 15.56 -16.72 -9.08
N ALA A 318 16.68 -17.38 -8.82
CA ALA A 318 17.96 -17.08 -9.46
C ALA A 318 17.80 -17.36 -10.97
N GLY A 319 17.57 -16.31 -11.76
CA GLY A 319 17.35 -16.44 -13.19
C GLY A 319 16.45 -15.39 -13.84
N GLU A 320 15.79 -14.51 -13.07
CA GLU A 320 15.00 -13.42 -13.67
C GLU A 320 15.91 -12.20 -13.95
N PRO A 321 16.22 -11.88 -15.22
CA PRO A 321 17.08 -10.75 -15.56
C PRO A 321 16.34 -9.44 -15.27
N GLY A 322 16.70 -8.79 -14.15
CA GLY A 322 16.13 -7.49 -13.80
C GLY A 322 16.20 -7.08 -12.33
N ASN A 323 16.72 -7.92 -11.43
CA ASN A 323 16.70 -7.64 -9.98
C ASN A 323 18.06 -7.45 -9.31
N GLU A 324 19.12 -7.18 -10.06
CA GLU A 324 20.46 -6.88 -9.51
C GLU A 324 20.56 -5.47 -8.88
N LYS A 325 19.59 -4.58 -9.14
CA LYS A 325 19.62 -3.22 -8.60
C LYS A 325 18.92 -3.16 -7.24
N ASN A 326 19.75 -3.23 -6.19
CA ASN A 326 19.54 -2.69 -4.82
C ASN A 326 19.65 -3.69 -3.66
N ARG A 327 20.51 -4.71 -3.74
CA ARG A 327 20.92 -5.44 -2.52
C ARG A 327 22.25 -4.96 -1.90
N ASN A 328 23.09 -4.25 -2.65
CA ASN A 328 24.44 -3.86 -2.20
C ASN A 328 24.65 -2.36 -1.91
N LEU A 329 23.62 -1.52 -1.91
CA LEU A 329 23.76 -0.07 -1.62
C LEU A 329 23.33 0.35 -0.20
N GLY A 330 23.16 -0.60 0.72
CA GLY A 330 22.84 -0.31 2.13
C GLY A 330 24.05 -0.24 3.07
N ASN A 331 25.28 -0.47 2.60
CA ASN A 331 26.44 -0.62 3.49
C ASN A 331 27.70 0.12 3.01
N ARG A 332 27.53 1.37 2.56
CA ARG A 332 28.63 2.20 2.03
C ARG A 332 29.30 3.14 3.05
N ASP A 333 29.07 2.95 4.35
CA ASP A 333 29.68 3.78 5.40
C ASP A 333 30.71 3.05 6.29
N SER A 334 31.01 1.77 6.04
CA SER A 334 31.82 0.95 6.96
C SER A 334 33.27 0.69 6.52
N LEU A 335 33.76 1.31 5.44
CA LEU A 335 35.11 1.04 4.89
C LEU A 335 36.03 2.28 4.81
N ARG A 336 35.74 3.34 5.57
CA ARG A 336 36.58 4.56 5.60
C ARG A 336 37.69 4.58 6.64
N HIS A 337 37.94 3.48 7.35
CA HIS A 337 39.13 3.34 8.19
C HIS A 337 39.90 2.12 7.72
N LEU A 338 40.90 2.35 6.86
CA LEU A 338 42.14 1.56 6.65
C LEU A 338 42.75 1.97 5.31
N THR A 339 43.49 3.08 5.30
CA THR A 339 44.80 3.26 4.62
C THR A 339 45.21 4.72 4.78
N GLY A 340 46.39 4.91 5.37
CA GLY A 340 46.93 6.22 5.66
C GLY A 340 47.43 6.95 4.42
N SER A 341 47.41 8.28 4.54
CA SER A 341 48.50 9.19 4.18
C SER A 341 49.11 9.09 2.78
N THR A 342 48.73 10.00 1.87
CA THR A 342 49.67 10.91 1.20
C THR A 342 48.95 12.12 0.59
N ALA A 343 49.36 13.28 1.09
CA ALA A 343 49.44 14.62 0.52
C ALA A 343 48.83 15.00 -0.85
N SER A 344 48.31 16.25 -0.84
CA SER A 344 48.49 17.34 -1.81
C SER A 344 47.33 17.71 -2.74
N GLY A 345 47.02 19.01 -2.77
CA GLY A 345 46.86 19.73 -4.04
C GLY A 345 45.47 20.24 -4.42
N TRP A 346 45.29 21.54 -4.24
CA TRP A 346 44.28 22.44 -4.83
C TRP A 346 44.03 22.25 -6.34
N GLY A 347 42.79 22.47 -6.80
CA GLY A 347 42.53 23.26 -8.02
C GLY A 347 41.96 22.57 -9.27
N THR A 348 40.98 23.26 -9.87
CA THR A 348 40.58 23.28 -11.30
C THR A 348 39.81 22.11 -11.94
N ALA A 349 38.51 22.36 -12.13
CA ALA A 349 37.76 22.47 -13.39
C ALA A 349 38.15 21.65 -14.66
N ARG A 350 37.07 21.26 -15.36
CA ARG A 350 36.88 20.95 -16.81
C ARG A 350 37.01 19.49 -17.28
N ASN A 351 35.83 18.95 -17.61
CA ASN A 351 35.43 18.52 -18.95
C ASN A 351 36.25 17.41 -19.64
N SER A 352 35.74 16.18 -19.67
CA SER A 352 36.05 15.25 -20.78
C SER A 352 35.04 14.10 -20.91
N ARG A 353 34.25 14.19 -21.98
CA ARG A 353 33.77 13.14 -22.90
C ARG A 353 34.07 11.69 -22.48
N VAL A 354 33.02 10.92 -22.23
CA VAL A 354 33.11 9.45 -22.13
C VAL A 354 33.01 8.85 -23.53
N SER A 355 34.14 8.30 -23.97
CA SER A 355 34.33 7.52 -25.19
C SER A 355 33.67 6.14 -25.04
N TRP A 356 32.93 5.72 -26.07
CA TRP A 356 32.52 4.33 -26.29
C TRP A 356 33.67 3.63 -27.01
N GLY A 357 34.41 2.79 -26.29
CA GLY A 357 35.48 1.96 -26.84
C GLY A 357 35.58 0.67 -26.05
N GLY A 358 35.31 -0.46 -26.71
CA GLY A 358 35.27 -1.76 -26.08
C GLY A 358 36.63 -2.24 -25.59
N SER A 359 36.59 -3.16 -24.63
CA SER A 359 37.66 -4.14 -24.42
C SER A 359 37.07 -5.36 -23.75
N ARG A 360 37.04 -6.45 -24.53
CA ARG A 360 37.03 -7.81 -24.01
C ARG A 360 38.38 -8.02 -23.35
N THR A 361 38.42 -8.30 -22.05
CA THR A 361 39.51 -9.06 -21.42
C THR A 361 39.04 -9.56 -20.06
N SER A 362 38.89 -10.88 -20.04
CA SER A 362 38.90 -11.77 -18.89
C SER A 362 39.82 -11.30 -17.76
N LEU A 363 39.27 -11.19 -16.55
CA LEU A 363 39.96 -11.66 -15.36
C LEU A 363 39.00 -12.54 -14.57
N ALA A 364 39.32 -13.84 -14.59
CA ALA A 364 38.79 -14.83 -13.68
C ALA A 364 39.09 -14.38 -12.24
N HIS A 365 38.04 -14.11 -11.48
CA HIS A 365 38.13 -14.14 -10.03
C HIS A 365 37.16 -15.21 -9.57
N SER A 366 37.70 -16.23 -8.90
CA SER A 366 36.90 -17.21 -8.18
C SER A 366 36.11 -16.45 -7.12
N SER A 367 34.81 -16.30 -7.36
CA SER A 367 33.90 -15.88 -6.29
C SER A 367 33.59 -17.14 -5.50
N ARG A 368 34.29 -17.31 -4.38
CA ARG A 368 33.75 -18.12 -3.28
C ARG A 368 32.42 -17.48 -2.93
N VAL A 369 31.33 -18.13 -3.32
CA VAL A 369 29.97 -17.73 -2.94
C VAL A 369 29.89 -17.91 -1.43
N SER A 370 30.17 -16.83 -0.71
CA SER A 370 29.82 -16.71 0.70
C SER A 370 28.30 -16.74 0.77
N TRP A 371 27.74 -17.86 1.20
CA TRP A 371 26.36 -17.93 1.64
C TRP A 371 26.17 -16.88 2.74
N GLY A 372 25.63 -15.73 2.36
CA GLY A 372 25.38 -14.62 3.26
C GLY A 372 24.51 -15.10 4.40
N GLY A 373 25.06 -15.07 5.61
CA GLY A 373 24.35 -15.42 6.82
C GLY A 373 23.01 -14.69 6.89
N VAL A 374 21.94 -15.46 7.08
CA VAL A 374 20.62 -14.91 7.34
C VAL A 374 20.70 -14.16 8.67
N SER A 375 20.51 -12.83 8.66
CA SER A 375 20.45 -12.08 9.92
C SER A 375 19.28 -12.58 10.77
N ARG A 376 19.45 -12.66 12.10
CA ARG A 376 18.45 -13.19 13.05
C ARG A 376 17.05 -12.57 12.89
N GLU A 377 16.99 -11.31 12.45
CA GLU A 377 15.76 -10.57 12.16
C GLU A 377 15.00 -11.07 10.92
N ASN A 378 15.69 -11.64 9.93
CA ASN A 378 15.08 -12.35 8.80
C ASN A 378 14.62 -13.76 9.18
N VAL A 379 15.32 -14.44 10.10
CA VAL A 379 14.90 -15.74 10.66
C VAL A 379 13.63 -15.58 11.51
N ALA A 380 13.54 -14.51 12.30
CA ALA A 380 12.37 -14.22 13.14
C ALA A 380 11.10 -13.93 12.33
N MET A 381 11.22 -13.49 11.07
CA MET A 381 10.09 -13.31 10.14
C MET A 381 9.61 -14.64 9.53
N ALA A 382 10.46 -15.69 9.54
CA ALA A 382 10.21 -16.98 8.92
C ALA A 382 9.73 -18.07 9.92
N LEU A 383 10.00 -17.91 11.22
CA LEU A 383 9.60 -18.88 12.23
C LEU A 383 8.11 -18.77 12.56
N GLY A 384 7.34 -19.80 12.18
CA GLY A 384 5.95 -19.91 12.57
C GLY A 384 5.39 -21.32 12.48
N GLU A 385 5.09 -21.86 13.67
CA GLU A 385 3.87 -22.59 14.05
C GLU A 385 3.58 -24.01 13.51
N ASP A 386 4.57 -24.71 12.93
CA ASP A 386 4.39 -26.14 12.57
C ASP A 386 5.28 -27.11 13.37
N GLY A 387 5.90 -26.68 14.48
CA GLY A 387 6.66 -27.57 15.38
C GLY A 387 7.90 -28.25 14.76
N ILE A 388 8.22 -27.98 13.49
CA ILE A 388 9.43 -28.49 12.84
C ILE A 388 10.56 -27.53 13.17
N GLN A 389 11.38 -27.95 14.14
CA GLN A 389 12.67 -27.36 14.43
C GLN A 389 13.58 -27.66 13.23
N ILE A 390 13.89 -26.64 12.42
CA ILE A 390 14.99 -26.76 11.46
C ILE A 390 16.25 -26.66 12.31
N GLU A 391 16.84 -27.80 12.65
CA GLU A 391 18.22 -27.81 13.12
C GLU A 391 19.08 -27.17 12.02
N PRO A 392 19.85 -26.11 12.33
CA PRO A 392 20.89 -25.68 11.41
C PRO A 392 21.83 -26.87 11.23
N TYR A 393 22.23 -27.16 9.99
CA TYR A 393 23.36 -28.07 9.76
C TYR A 393 24.50 -27.65 10.70
N PRO A 394 25.08 -28.58 11.48
CA PRO A 394 26.23 -28.24 12.29
C PRO A 394 27.31 -27.69 11.36
N ALA A 395 27.90 -26.56 11.76
CA ALA A 395 29.08 -26.06 11.09
C ALA A 395 30.11 -27.19 11.09
N PHE A 396 30.75 -27.45 9.94
CA PHE A 396 31.88 -28.36 9.87
C PHE A 396 32.92 -27.89 10.88
N GLU A 397 33.03 -28.60 12.00
CA GLU A 397 34.20 -28.50 12.87
C GLU A 397 35.36 -29.16 12.13
N GLU A 398 36.44 -28.42 11.92
CA GLU A 398 37.74 -29.00 11.56
C GLU A 398 38.15 -29.95 12.68
N ARG A 399 37.95 -31.26 12.46
CA ARG A 399 38.40 -32.29 13.40
C ARG A 399 39.82 -32.71 13.04
N ASN A 400 40.72 -32.48 14.01
CA ASN A 400 42.13 -32.83 14.00
C ASN A 400 42.37 -34.31 13.64
N SER A 401 43.48 -34.52 12.94
CA SER A 401 44.06 -35.81 12.58
C SER A 401 44.57 -36.57 13.81
N SER A 402 43.74 -37.39 14.44
CA SER A 402 44.13 -38.60 15.19
C SER A 402 42.92 -39.17 15.92
N ASP A 403 42.24 -40.17 15.35
CA ASP A 403 41.57 -41.26 16.08
C ASP A 403 41.09 -42.36 15.11
N PRO A 404 41.05 -43.64 15.53
CA PRO A 404 41.03 -44.79 14.63
C PRO A 404 39.62 -45.25 14.21
N VAL A 405 39.63 -45.92 13.05
CA VAL A 405 38.55 -46.49 12.23
C VAL A 405 37.40 -47.14 13.01
N GLY A 406 36.18 -46.68 12.72
CA GLY A 406 34.92 -47.41 12.92
C GLY A 406 34.06 -47.21 11.68
N GLY A 407 33.86 -48.29 10.91
CA GLY A 407 33.30 -48.24 9.57
C GLY A 407 31.83 -47.80 9.54
N ASP A 408 31.51 -46.99 8.54
CA ASP A 408 30.16 -46.91 8.01
C ASP A 408 30.22 -46.95 6.48
N MET A 409 29.41 -47.83 5.90
CA MET A 409 29.46 -48.24 4.50
C MET A 409 28.87 -47.16 3.60
N GLY A 410 29.70 -46.19 3.20
CA GLY A 410 29.39 -45.23 2.15
C GLY A 410 29.69 -45.82 0.76
N ILE A 411 28.66 -45.93 -0.07
CA ILE A 411 28.76 -46.30 -1.48
C ILE A 411 29.78 -45.38 -2.17
N GLU A 412 30.91 -45.94 -2.62
CA GLU A 412 31.84 -45.30 -3.54
C GLU A 412 31.11 -45.01 -4.86
N GLY A 413 30.88 -43.74 -5.15
CA GLY A 413 30.26 -43.33 -6.40
C GLY A 413 30.30 -41.81 -6.55
N VAL A 414 31.13 -41.35 -7.49
CA VAL A 414 31.15 -40.03 -8.17
C VAL A 414 30.30 -38.94 -7.50
N GLU A 415 30.96 -37.97 -6.86
CA GLU A 415 30.35 -36.73 -6.36
C GLU A 415 29.32 -36.20 -7.38
N ALA A 416 28.04 -36.19 -7.00
CA ALA A 416 26.95 -35.74 -7.87
C ALA A 416 26.22 -34.56 -7.24
N GLU A 417 26.05 -33.47 -8.00
CA GLU A 417 25.30 -32.28 -7.62
C GLU A 417 23.92 -32.24 -8.27
N MET A 418 22.93 -31.68 -7.57
CA MET A 418 21.59 -31.46 -8.13
C MET A 418 21.60 -30.25 -9.08
N GLY A 419 21.31 -30.47 -10.37
CA GLY A 419 21.28 -29.40 -11.36
C GLY A 419 20.04 -29.41 -12.24
N TRP A 420 19.54 -28.21 -12.58
CA TRP A 420 18.32 -27.99 -13.38
C TRP A 420 18.48 -28.34 -14.86
N ASP A 421 17.86 -29.42 -15.34
CA ASP A 421 17.99 -29.85 -16.73
C ASP A 421 16.98 -29.10 -17.61
N PRO A 422 17.45 -28.20 -18.51
CA PRO A 422 16.56 -27.39 -19.33
C PRO A 422 15.77 -28.19 -20.37
N LYS A 423 16.16 -29.45 -20.67
CA LYS A 423 15.41 -30.30 -21.62
C LYS A 423 14.25 -31.03 -20.96
N SER A 424 14.44 -31.52 -19.73
CA SER A 424 13.41 -32.28 -19.01
C SER A 424 12.55 -31.40 -18.09
N GLY A 425 12.97 -30.18 -17.78
CA GLY A 425 12.26 -29.29 -16.86
C GLY A 425 12.18 -29.85 -15.44
N LYS A 426 13.12 -30.72 -15.07
CA LYS A 426 13.20 -31.40 -13.77
C LYS A 426 14.62 -31.27 -13.21
N TRP A 427 14.73 -31.43 -11.91
CA TRP A 427 16.01 -31.51 -11.22
C TRP A 427 16.55 -32.94 -11.31
N ALA A 428 17.81 -33.07 -11.70
CA ALA A 428 18.49 -34.36 -11.80
C ALA A 428 19.91 -34.26 -11.22
N LEU A 429 20.41 -35.37 -10.69
CA LEU A 429 21.78 -35.51 -10.21
C LEU A 429 22.75 -35.53 -11.39
N ARG A 430 23.85 -34.78 -11.27
CA ARG A 430 24.89 -34.65 -12.30
C ARG A 430 26.27 -34.84 -11.70
N PRO A 431 27.23 -35.44 -12.40
CA PRO A 431 28.60 -35.54 -11.92
C PRO A 431 29.24 -34.16 -11.72
N VAL A 432 29.94 -33.96 -10.60
CA VAL A 432 30.71 -32.74 -10.32
C VAL A 432 31.92 -32.67 -11.26
N SER A 433 32.00 -31.62 -12.07
CA SER A 433 33.15 -31.40 -12.96
C SER A 433 34.37 -30.99 -12.13
N ARG A 434 35.36 -31.88 -11.96
CA ARG A 434 36.65 -31.53 -11.36
C ARG A 434 37.52 -30.79 -12.38
N PHE A 435 37.93 -29.57 -12.05
CA PHE A 435 39.02 -28.87 -12.75
C PHE A 435 40.33 -29.58 -12.40
N THR A 436 41.00 -30.20 -13.38
CA THR A 436 42.36 -30.70 -13.23
C THR A 436 43.35 -29.61 -13.62
N ASP A 437 44.07 -29.06 -12.63
CA ASP A 437 45.22 -28.19 -12.82
C ASP A 437 46.41 -29.00 -13.36
N ASN A 438 46.76 -28.82 -14.63
CA ASN A 438 48.02 -29.31 -15.19
C ASN A 438 49.15 -28.34 -14.83
N TYR A 439 49.87 -28.62 -13.75
CA TYR A 439 51.17 -28.01 -13.46
C TYR A 439 52.26 -29.04 -13.71
N SER A 440 52.95 -28.95 -14.85
CA SER A 440 54.14 -29.76 -15.15
C SER A 440 55.36 -29.19 -14.41
N PRO A 441 56.09 -29.98 -13.61
CA PRO A 441 57.36 -29.52 -13.04
C PRO A 441 58.49 -29.64 -14.07
N VAL A 442 59.30 -28.59 -14.14
CA VAL A 442 60.56 -28.54 -14.88
C VAL A 442 61.56 -29.51 -14.24
N GLY A 443 62.04 -30.47 -15.02
CA GLY A 443 63.10 -31.41 -14.64
C GLY A 443 64.11 -31.59 -15.78
N THR A 444 65.27 -30.97 -15.62
CA THR A 444 66.51 -31.25 -16.35
C THR A 444 66.90 -32.73 -16.29
N ARG A 445 67.34 -33.32 -17.42
CA ARG A 445 68.73 -33.81 -17.68
C ARG A 445 68.81 -35.00 -18.67
N ALA A 446 69.84 -34.94 -19.52
CA ALA A 446 70.59 -36.02 -20.19
C ALA A 446 70.02 -36.74 -21.44
N SER A 447 70.55 -36.31 -22.60
CA SER A 447 71.28 -37.12 -23.59
C SER A 447 71.55 -38.59 -23.22
N SER A 448 71.06 -39.53 -24.04
CA SER A 448 71.90 -40.43 -24.86
C SER A 448 71.09 -41.47 -25.66
N ARG A 449 71.42 -41.58 -26.95
CA ARG A 449 71.49 -42.79 -27.81
C ARG A 449 70.27 -43.72 -27.88
N THR A 450 69.69 -43.78 -29.08
CA THR A 450 69.19 -45.02 -29.68
C THR A 450 70.08 -45.40 -30.86
N GLU A 451 70.69 -46.57 -30.75
CA GLU A 451 71.24 -47.34 -31.87
C GLU A 451 70.09 -47.93 -32.70
N THR A 452 70.45 -48.20 -33.95
CA THR A 452 69.72 -48.75 -35.09
C THR A 452 69.08 -50.11 -34.87
N ALA A 453 67.90 -50.32 -35.47
CA ALA A 453 67.62 -51.35 -36.49
C ALA A 453 66.31 -51.00 -37.22
#